data_AF-A0A7J9SZT2-F1
#
_entry.id   AF-A0A7J9SZT2-F1
#
_cell.length_a   1.000
_cell.length_b   1.000
_cell.length_c   1.000
_cell.angle_alpha   90.00
_cell.angle_beta   90.00
_cell.angle_gamma   90.00
#
_symmetry.space_group_name_H-M   'P 1'
#
loop_
_entity.id
_entity.type
_entity.pdbx_description
1 polymer ?
#
loop_
_entity_poly.entity_id
_entity_poly.type
_entity_poly.pdbx_seq_one_letter_code
_entity_poly.pdbx_strand_id
1 'polypeptide(L)' 'MEESYIPKKIILESEEVFQFGFTDTSLIIAAKNNGGEILTGDFPLSRYCQNLGVGAQYLNDIFWEIDNIFK' A
#
# COMPACT_ATOMS: atom_id res chain seq x y z
N MET A 1 9.29 15.48 5.97
CA MET A 1 8.79 14.26 5.28
C MET A 1 10.02 13.42 5.02
N GLU A 2 10.12 12.26 5.66
CA GLU A 2 11.27 11.38 5.46
C GLU A 2 11.04 10.58 4.19
N GLU A 3 11.98 10.66 3.25
CA GLU A 3 11.94 9.86 2.04
C GLU A 3 12.67 8.55 2.29
N SER A 4 12.06 7.44 1.87
CA SER A 4 12.68 6.13 1.90
C SER A 4 12.93 5.65 0.48
N TYR A 5 14.18 5.27 0.20
CA TYR A 5 14.54 4.63 -1.05
C TYR A 5 14.54 3.11 -0.89
N ILE A 6 13.79 2.40 -1.73
CA ILE A 6 13.78 0.93 -1.77
C ILE A 6 14.64 0.45 -2.94
N PRO A 7 15.82 -0.16 -2.68
CA PRO A 7 16.67 -0.70 -3.73
C PRO A 7 15.95 -1.77 -4.55
N LYS A 8 16.13 -1.73 -5.88
CA LYS A 8 15.57 -2.72 -6.81
C LYS A 8 15.91 -4.17 -6.42
N LYS A 9 17.08 -4.39 -5.84
CA LYS A 9 17.50 -5.71 -5.35
C LYS A 9 16.52 -6.27 -4.33
N ILE A 10 16.08 -5.46 -3.35
CA ILE A 10 15.12 -5.87 -2.33
C ILE A 10 13.78 -6.22 -2.96
N ILE A 11 13.36 -5.44 -3.96
CA ILE A 11 12.13 -5.72 -4.72
C ILE A 11 12.28 -7.07 -5.44
N LEU A 12 13.35 -7.28 -6.20
CA LEU A 12 13.58 -8.53 -6.94
C LEU A 12 13.70 -9.78 -6.05
N GLU A 13 14.11 -9.62 -4.79
CA GLU A 13 14.22 -10.68 -3.80
C GLU A 13 12.90 -10.91 -3.02
N SER A 14 11.89 -10.08 -3.25
CA SER A 14 10.59 -10.15 -2.58
C SER A 14 9.61 -11.06 -3.33
N GLU A 15 8.85 -11.86 -2.57
CA GLU A 15 7.83 -12.77 -3.12
C GLU A 15 6.63 -11.99 -3.72
N GLU A 16 6.44 -10.74 -3.30
CA GLU A 16 5.35 -9.87 -3.72
C GLU A 16 5.44 -9.43 -5.19
N VAL A 17 6.63 -9.43 -5.81
CA VAL A 17 6.83 -9.04 -7.22
C VAL A 17 6.07 -9.92 -8.21
N PHE A 18 5.80 -11.18 -7.85
CA PHE A 18 5.05 -12.05 -8.74
C PHE A 18 3.59 -11.60 -8.87
N GLN A 19 3.04 -11.01 -7.82
CA GLN A 19 1.65 -10.59 -7.77
C GLN A 19 1.47 -9.12 -8.17
N PHE A 20 2.50 -8.30 -7.98
CA PHE A 20 2.46 -6.87 -8.21
C PHE A 20 3.70 -6.35 -8.95
N GLY A 21 3.55 -5.30 -9.75
CA GLY A 21 4.68 -4.68 -10.43
C GLY A 21 5.71 -4.09 -9.46
N PHE A 22 6.85 -3.66 -10.01
CA PHE A 22 7.94 -3.04 -9.21
C PHE A 22 7.46 -1.87 -8.34
N THR A 23 6.58 -1.03 -8.88
CA THR A 23 6.07 0.16 -8.19
C THR A 23 5.27 -0.22 -6.96
N ASP A 24 4.23 -1.04 -7.11
CA ASP A 24 3.37 -1.46 -6.01
C ASP A 24 4.15 -2.25 -4.97
N THR A 25 5.04 -3.14 -5.40
CA THR A 25 5.91 -3.89 -4.48
C THR A 25 6.79 -2.95 -3.65
N SER A 26 7.32 -1.88 -4.26
CA SER A 26 8.12 -0.90 -3.53
C SER A 26 7.31 -0.16 -2.44
N LEU A 27 6.02 0.11 -2.69
CA LEU A 27 5.12 0.72 -1.71
C LEU A 27 4.85 -0.23 -0.53
N ILE A 28 4.56 -1.51 -0.82
CA ILE A 28 4.32 -2.54 0.20
C ILE A 28 5.55 -2.68 1.11
N ILE A 29 6.74 -2.79 0.52
CA ILE A 29 8.00 -2.89 1.27
C ILE A 29 8.24 -1.63 2.11
N ALA A 30 8.00 -0.45 1.54
CA ALA A 30 8.16 0.81 2.28
C ALA A 30 7.23 0.89 3.49
N ALA A 31 5.95 0.50 3.34
CA ALA A 31 5.00 0.48 4.44
C ALA A 31 5.41 -0.53 5.53
N LYS A 32 5.81 -1.75 5.15
CA LYS A 32 6.30 -2.78 6.09
C LYS A 32 7.51 -2.31 6.89
N ASN A 33 8.53 -1.76 6.22
CA ASN A 33 9.78 -1.37 6.86
C ASN A 33 9.63 -0.20 7.83
N ASN A 34 8.66 0.68 7.58
CA ASN A 34 8.44 1.89 8.37
C ASN A 34 7.27 1.77 9.34
N GLY A 35 6.61 0.60 9.42
CA GLY A 35 5.38 0.44 10.21
C GLY A 35 4.25 1.40 9.77
N GLY A 36 4.23 1.74 8.48
CA GLY A 36 3.29 2.68 7.88
C GLY A 36 2.07 2.01 7.28
N GLU A 37 1.14 2.84 6.79
CA GLU A 37 -0.04 2.40 6.05
C GLU A 37 -0.03 2.90 4.61
N ILE A 38 -0.64 2.13 3.71
CA ILE A 38 -0.83 2.53 2.32
C ILE A 38 -2.21 3.17 2.15
N LEU A 39 -2.21 4.41 1.68
CA LEU A 39 -3.41 5.06 1.18
C LEU A 39 -3.43 5.00 -0.35
N THR A 40 -4.41 4.31 -0.93
CA THR A 40 -4.44 4.09 -2.39
C THR A 40 -5.84 4.09 -2.98
N GLY A 41 -5.94 4.50 -4.24
CA GLY A 41 -7.15 4.36 -5.07
C GLY A 41 -7.17 3.04 -5.85
N ASP A 42 -6.18 2.17 -5.65
CA ASP A 42 -6.13 0.83 -6.21
C ASP A 42 -6.74 -0.18 -5.23
N PHE A 43 -7.93 -0.69 -5.55
CA PHE A 43 -8.66 -1.63 -4.70
C PHE A 43 -7.93 -2.98 -4.56
N PRO A 44 -7.49 -3.65 -5.65
CA PRO A 44 -6.65 -4.85 -5.56
C PRO A 44 -5.44 -4.70 -4.64
N LEU A 45 -4.68 -3.60 -4.75
CA LEU A 45 -3.51 -3.35 -3.91
C LEU A 45 -3.90 -3.18 -2.44
N SER A 46 -4.94 -2.38 -2.16
CA SER A 46 -5.45 -2.18 -0.80
C SER A 46 -5.85 -3.50 -0.13
N ARG A 47 -6.64 -4.34 -0.81
CA ARG A 47 -7.08 -5.64 -0.28
C ARG A 47 -5.92 -6.61 -0.09
N TYR A 48 -4.98 -6.62 -1.00
CA TYR A 48 -3.80 -7.45 -0.86
C TYR A 48 -2.96 -7.07 0.37
N CYS A 49 -2.72 -5.78 0.58
CA CYS A 49 -1.98 -5.28 1.74
C CYS A 49 -2.65 -5.70 3.05
N GLN A 50 -3.98 -5.54 3.14
CA GLN A 50 -4.77 -5.98 4.31
C GLN A 50 -4.59 -7.48 4.58
N ASN A 51 -4.59 -8.32 3.54
CA ASN A 51 -4.37 -9.77 3.68
C ASN A 51 -2.95 -10.11 4.15
N LEU A 52 -1.96 -9.28 3.83
CA LEU A 52 -0.58 -9.41 4.30
C LEU A 52 -0.34 -8.84 5.70
N GLY A 53 -1.37 -8.29 6.36
CA GLY A 53 -1.23 -7.60 7.64
C GLY A 53 -0.52 -6.24 7.53
N VAL A 54 -0.44 -5.68 6.32
CA VAL A 54 0.04 -4.31 6.06
C VAL A 54 -1.16 -3.38 6.14
N GLY A 55 -1.10 -2.35 6.98
CA GLY A 55 -2.17 -1.36 7.07
C GLY A 55 -2.41 -0.73 5.70
N ALA A 56 -3.66 -0.74 5.24
CA ALA A 56 -4.03 -0.13 3.97
C ALA A 56 -5.47 0.36 3.98
N GLN A 57 -5.68 1.54 3.38
CA GLN A 57 -6.97 2.18 3.24
C GLN A 57 -7.26 2.46 1.76
N TYR A 58 -8.49 2.14 1.35
CA TYR A 58 -8.97 2.42 0.01
C TYR A 58 -9.59 3.82 -0.02
N LEU A 59 -9.09 4.70 -0.91
CA LEU A 59 -9.51 6.11 -0.97
C LEU A 59 -11.01 6.28 -1.14
N ASN A 60 -11.68 5.42 -1.90
CA ASN A 60 -13.13 5.54 -2.12
C ASN A 60 -13.94 5.20 -0.87
N ASP A 61 -13.45 4.32 0.01
CA ASP A 61 -14.12 4.04 1.28
C ASP A 61 -14.09 5.31 2.16
N ILE A 62 -12.95 6.00 2.19
CA ILE A 62 -12.79 7.27 2.92
C ILE A 62 -13.70 8.36 2.35
N PHE A 63 -13.73 8.52 1.02
CA PHE A 63 -14.61 9.53 0.40
C PHE A 63 -16.08 9.24 0.69
N TRP A 64 -16.48 7.97 0.67
CA TRP A 64 -17.84 7.57 1.01
C TRP A 64 -18.18 7.87 2.48
N GLU A 65 -17.26 7.62 3.41
CA GLU A 65 -17.45 7.98 4.83
C GLU A 65 -17.60 9.48 5.02
N ILE A 66 -16.73 10.28 4.40
CA ILE A 66 -16.80 11.75 4.43
C ILE A 66 -18.15 12.23 3.93
N ASP A 67 -18.60 11.73 2.77
CA ASP A 67 -19.88 12.12 2.18
C ASP A 67 -21.08 11.77 3.06
N ASN A 68 -20.98 10.76 3.93
CA ASN A 68 -22.07 10.40 4.85
C ASN A 68 -21.99 11.13 6.19
N ILE A 69 -20.83 11.64 6.59
CA ILE A 69 -20.67 12.48 7.78
C ILE A 69 -21.21 13.90 7.53
N PHE A 70 -21.03 14.43 6.32
CA PHE A 70 -21.39 15.81 5.96
C PHE A 70 -22.73 15.93 5.20
N LYS A 71 -23.56 14.89 5.23
CA LYS A 71 -24.98 14.92 4.83
C LYS A 71 -25.87 15.25 6.04
#